data_AF-A0A323UTA4-F1
#
_entry.id   AF-A0A323UTA4-F1
#
_cell.length_a   1.000
_cell.length_b   1.000
_cell.length_c   1.000
_cell.angle_alpha   90.00
_cell.angle_beta   90.00
_cell.angle_gamma   90.00
#
_symmetry.space_group_name_H-M   'P 1'
#
loop_
_entity.id
_entity.type
_entity.pdbx_description
1 polymer ?
#
loop_
_entity_poly.entity_id
_entity_poly.type
_entity_poly.pdbx_seq_one_letter_code
_entity_poly.pdbx_strand_id
1 'polypeptide(L)'
;MNAVTLSETRPLSEAVPPRGWRADLRLAYGRRGERTALIERSHVGPLVVQRPLYPEGEAVCHTILVHPPAGIAGGDQLSVSVRVDAGAHALLTTPGAGKWYRSAGPRGSLSQRIEIAAGAVCEWLPQESIVYDGAVGDLSTEVELQGDACFIGSEMLCFGRTGSGERFTRGELSMRTRLVRDGRPLWLERGRVGGGAALLDSPVGLQGEPVCGSLLVASPKVDVALLEAWREIVPEVGSGGVTLLPGLLVARYLGPGCEPGRAWFARLWAAVRPAMTGREMQIPRIWNT
;
A
#
# COMPACT_ATOMS: atom_id res chain seq x y z
N MET A 1 -11.41 62.44 37.78
CA MET A 1 -12.29 61.25 37.68
C MET A 1 -12.06 60.65 36.32
N ASN A 2 -11.48 59.45 36.30
CA ASN A 2 -10.87 58.84 35.12
C ASN A 2 -11.92 58.30 34.15
N ALA A 3 -11.68 58.56 32.86
CA ALA A 3 -12.42 58.00 31.74
C ALA A 3 -12.18 56.48 31.64
N VAL A 4 -13.27 55.72 31.49
CA VAL A 4 -13.23 54.29 31.21
C VAL A 4 -13.26 54.12 29.69
N THR A 5 -12.14 53.70 29.11
CA THR A 5 -12.04 53.32 27.70
C THR A 5 -12.56 51.89 27.53
N LEU A 6 -13.65 51.73 26.78
CA LEU A 6 -14.19 50.44 26.38
C LEU A 6 -13.24 49.82 25.33
N SER A 7 -12.69 48.66 25.65
CA SER A 7 -11.86 47.86 24.75
C SER A 7 -12.76 47.10 23.77
N GLU A 8 -12.72 47.46 22.49
CA GLU A 8 -13.35 46.71 21.41
C GLU A 8 -12.64 45.37 21.22
N THR A 9 -13.37 44.28 21.45
CA THR A 9 -12.92 42.92 21.15
C THR A 9 -12.98 42.73 19.63
N ARG A 10 -11.80 42.73 18.98
CA ARG A 10 -11.66 42.28 17.59
C ARG A 10 -12.15 40.83 17.47
N PRO A 11 -12.97 40.48 16.46
CA PRO A 11 -13.26 39.09 16.17
C PRO A 11 -11.93 38.36 15.90
N LEU A 12 -11.73 37.22 16.58
CA LEU A 12 -10.69 36.28 16.20
C LEU A 12 -10.96 35.89 14.75
N SER A 13 -10.07 36.30 13.84
CA SER A 13 -10.00 35.79 12.48
C SER A 13 -10.21 34.28 12.53
N GLU A 14 -11.21 33.75 11.83
CA GLU A 14 -11.30 32.32 11.56
C GLU A 14 -9.95 31.89 10.99
N ALA A 15 -9.20 31.12 11.78
CA ALA A 15 -7.94 30.58 11.33
C ALA A 15 -8.28 29.66 10.16
N VAL A 16 -7.86 30.04 8.95
CA VAL A 16 -7.87 29.14 7.80
C VAL A 16 -7.20 27.85 8.27
N PRO A 17 -7.90 26.70 8.27
CA PRO A 17 -7.31 25.47 8.78
C PRO A 17 -6.00 25.24 8.01
N PRO A 18 -4.90 24.90 8.71
CA PRO A 18 -3.63 24.68 8.03
C PRO A 18 -3.88 23.68 6.90
N ARG A 19 -3.58 24.09 5.67
CA ARG A 19 -3.66 23.21 4.50
C ARG A 19 -2.83 21.97 4.84
N GLY A 20 -3.46 20.79 4.77
CA GLY A 20 -2.77 19.54 5.04
C GLY A 20 -1.53 19.38 4.17
N TRP A 21 -0.61 18.55 4.63
CA TRP A 21 0.71 18.42 4.03
C TRP A 21 0.58 17.83 2.63
N ARG A 22 1.32 18.40 1.68
CA ARG A 22 1.45 17.84 0.34
C ARG A 22 2.79 17.15 0.20
N ALA A 23 2.76 15.91 -0.25
CA ALA A 23 3.97 15.19 -0.63
C ALA A 23 3.80 14.51 -1.98
N ASP A 24 4.80 14.64 -2.84
CA ASP A 24 4.87 13.95 -4.13
C ASP A 24 6.21 13.23 -4.19
N LEU A 25 6.22 11.98 -4.62
CA LEU A 25 7.43 11.18 -4.80
C LEU A 25 7.38 10.50 -6.16
N ARG A 26 8.36 10.78 -7.02
CA ARG A 26 8.49 10.16 -8.33
C ARG A 26 9.80 9.39 -8.42
N LEU A 27 9.69 8.14 -8.83
CA LEU A 27 10.78 7.19 -8.94
C LEU A 27 10.74 6.57 -10.34
N ALA A 28 11.90 6.50 -11.00
CA ALA A 28 12.05 5.69 -12.21
C ALA A 28 13.24 4.74 -12.07
N TYR A 29 13.02 3.50 -12.48
CA TYR A 29 14.01 2.43 -12.47
C TYR A 29 14.32 2.00 -13.88
N GLY A 30 15.60 1.85 -14.20
CA GLY A 30 16.04 1.44 -15.53
C GLY A 30 17.32 0.62 -15.51
N ARG A 31 17.55 -0.12 -16.59
CA ARG A 31 18.75 -0.94 -16.77
C ARG A 31 19.98 -0.08 -17.07
N ARG A 32 21.10 -0.40 -16.43
CA ARG A 32 22.45 0.12 -16.70
C ARG A 32 23.40 -1.08 -16.82
N GLY A 33 23.53 -1.62 -18.02
CA GLY A 33 24.18 -2.93 -18.24
C GLY A 33 23.42 -4.01 -17.46
N GLU A 34 24.13 -4.78 -16.63
CA GLU A 34 23.54 -5.84 -15.80
C GLU A 34 22.83 -5.37 -14.53
N ARG A 35 22.84 -4.07 -14.25
CA ARG A 35 22.25 -3.48 -13.05
C ARG A 35 20.88 -2.86 -13.33
N THR A 36 19.91 -3.03 -12.44
CA THR A 36 18.75 -2.13 -12.36
C THR A 36 19.09 -0.96 -11.43
N ALA A 37 18.98 0.29 -11.87
CA ALA A 37 19.27 1.45 -11.04
C ALA A 37 18.04 2.35 -10.88
N LEU A 38 17.94 3.04 -9.73
CA LEU A 38 17.06 4.21 -9.57
C LEU A 38 17.63 5.36 -10.42
N ILE A 39 17.07 5.57 -11.61
CA ILE A 39 17.55 6.52 -12.61
C ILE A 39 16.90 7.91 -12.48
N GLU A 40 15.73 7.99 -11.84
CA GLU A 40 15.05 9.23 -11.52
C GLU A 40 14.55 9.19 -10.08
N ARG A 41 14.75 10.30 -9.36
CA ARG A 41 14.20 10.52 -8.03
C ARG A 41 13.90 12.00 -7.85
N SER A 42 12.63 12.36 -7.78
CA SER A 42 12.18 13.70 -7.39
C SER A 42 11.15 13.59 -6.27
N HIS A 43 11.14 14.57 -5.38
CA HIS A 43 10.14 14.61 -4.30
C HIS A 43 9.81 16.04 -3.88
N VAL A 44 8.61 16.20 -3.33
CA VAL A 44 8.12 17.38 -2.63
C VAL A 44 7.62 16.92 -1.27
N GLY A 45 7.87 17.72 -0.24
CA GLY A 45 7.44 17.38 1.11
C GLY A 45 8.24 16.20 1.70
N PRO A 46 7.71 15.56 2.75
CA PRO A 46 8.48 14.60 3.56
C PRO A 46 8.57 13.19 2.95
N LEU A 47 7.90 12.89 1.83
CA LEU A 47 7.88 11.54 1.26
C LEU A 47 9.16 11.27 0.47
N VAL A 48 10.02 10.40 1.00
CA VAL A 48 11.38 10.19 0.49
C VAL A 48 11.71 8.70 0.40
N VAL A 49 12.84 8.39 -0.24
CA VAL A 49 13.40 7.03 -0.27
C VAL A 49 14.79 7.00 0.33
N GLN A 50 15.13 5.89 0.98
CA GLN A 50 16.51 5.63 1.38
C GLN A 50 17.40 5.34 0.16
N ARG A 51 18.72 5.24 0.41
CA ARG A 51 19.68 4.82 -0.61
C ARG A 51 19.26 3.45 -1.18
N PRO A 52 19.21 3.26 -2.51
CA PRO A 52 18.93 1.96 -3.11
C PRO A 52 19.88 0.86 -2.62
N LEU A 53 19.32 -0.31 -2.38
CA LEU A 53 20.00 -1.49 -1.85
C LEU A 53 19.96 -2.62 -2.88
N TYR A 54 20.94 -3.53 -2.82
CA TYR A 54 21.11 -4.64 -3.76
C TYR A 54 21.43 -5.95 -3.02
N PRO A 55 20.56 -6.40 -2.09
CA PRO A 55 20.82 -7.60 -1.29
C PRO A 55 20.87 -8.87 -2.14
N GLU A 56 20.23 -8.87 -3.31
CA GLU A 56 20.14 -10.02 -4.23
C GLU A 56 21.06 -9.86 -5.47
N GLY A 57 22.05 -8.98 -5.37
CA GLY A 57 22.91 -8.56 -6.48
C GLY A 57 22.35 -7.38 -7.28
N GLU A 58 23.12 -6.93 -8.28
CA GLU A 58 22.88 -5.67 -9.01
C GLU A 58 21.59 -5.68 -9.87
N ALA A 59 21.04 -6.84 -10.17
CA ALA A 59 19.88 -6.97 -11.05
C ALA A 59 18.57 -6.48 -10.43
N VAL A 60 18.44 -6.49 -9.09
CA VAL A 60 17.21 -6.11 -8.37
C VAL A 60 17.47 -4.89 -7.51
N CYS A 61 16.74 -3.80 -7.76
CA CYS A 61 16.89 -2.55 -7.02
C CYS A 61 15.89 -2.48 -5.87
N HIS A 62 16.35 -2.67 -4.63
CA HIS A 62 15.50 -2.57 -3.44
C HIS A 62 15.45 -1.12 -2.97
N THR A 63 14.24 -0.59 -2.79
CA THR A 63 14.01 0.78 -2.34
C THR A 63 13.08 0.81 -1.13
N ILE A 64 13.52 1.49 -0.08
CA ILE A 64 12.73 1.68 1.14
C ILE A 64 12.12 3.09 1.09
N LEU A 65 10.80 3.16 1.02
CA LEU A 65 10.02 4.38 1.02
C LEU A 65 9.67 4.78 2.45
N VAL A 66 9.91 6.05 2.78
CA VAL A 66 9.80 6.58 4.14
C VAL A 66 8.92 7.83 4.11
N HIS A 67 7.94 7.86 5.02
CA HIS A 67 7.14 9.03 5.33
C HIS A 67 7.40 9.44 6.80
N PRO A 68 8.37 10.35 7.06
CA PRO A 68 8.79 10.76 8.41
C PRO A 68 7.69 11.25 9.35
N PRO A 69 6.61 11.96 8.91
CA PRO A 69 5.45 12.26 9.77
C PRO A 69 4.74 11.03 10.32
N ALA A 70 5.11 9.84 9.81
CA ALA A 70 4.67 8.54 10.26
C ALA A 70 3.17 8.30 10.13
N GLY A 71 2.46 9.09 9.34
CA GLY A 71 1.04 8.89 9.03
C GLY A 71 0.43 10.04 8.23
N ILE A 72 -0.82 9.85 7.83
CA ILE A 72 -1.61 10.76 6.99
C ILE A 72 -2.72 11.33 7.88
N ALA A 73 -2.73 12.64 8.05
CA ALA A 73 -3.77 13.36 8.76
C ALA A 73 -4.85 13.90 7.80
N GLY A 74 -5.95 14.41 8.37
CA GLY A 74 -7.01 15.02 7.59
C GLY A 74 -6.51 16.21 6.77
N GLY A 75 -6.71 16.16 5.45
CA GLY A 75 -6.30 17.20 4.50
C GLY A 75 -4.94 16.95 3.86
N ASP A 76 -4.15 15.99 4.36
CA ASP A 76 -2.87 15.61 3.75
C ASP A 76 -3.09 14.97 2.37
N GLN A 77 -2.19 15.24 1.43
CA GLN A 77 -2.24 14.73 0.06
C GLN A 77 -0.88 14.16 -0.31
N LEU A 78 -0.80 12.83 -0.39
CA LEU A 78 0.41 12.11 -0.77
C LEU A 78 0.24 11.47 -2.14
N SER A 79 1.24 11.61 -3.00
CA SER A 79 1.34 10.90 -4.27
C SER A 79 2.68 10.17 -4.39
N VAL A 80 2.61 8.91 -4.84
CA VAL A 80 3.76 8.08 -5.20
C VAL A 80 3.60 7.66 -6.65
N SER A 81 4.54 8.03 -7.50
CA SER A 81 4.62 7.60 -8.89
C SER A 81 5.88 6.75 -9.08
N VAL A 82 5.70 5.54 -9.60
CA VAL A 82 6.78 4.58 -9.86
C VAL A 82 6.73 4.20 -11.33
N ARG A 83 7.85 4.33 -12.02
CA ARG A 83 8.05 3.83 -13.38
C ARG A 83 9.15 2.78 -13.37
N VAL A 84 8.89 1.60 -13.91
CA VAL A 84 9.87 0.53 -14.07
C VAL A 84 10.06 0.28 -15.55
N ASP A 85 11.20 0.72 -16.08
CA ASP A 85 11.51 0.66 -17.51
C ASP A 85 11.83 -0.77 -17.97
N ALA A 86 11.83 -0.96 -19.28
CA ALA A 86 11.92 -2.28 -19.88
C ALA A 86 13.11 -3.10 -19.35
N GLY A 87 12.83 -4.34 -18.95
CA GLY A 87 13.82 -5.26 -18.39
C GLY A 87 14.36 -4.90 -17.00
N ALA A 88 13.91 -3.81 -16.37
CA ALA A 88 14.31 -3.45 -15.02
C ALA A 88 13.51 -4.25 -13.97
N HIS A 89 14.12 -4.47 -12.80
CA HIS A 89 13.48 -5.16 -11.67
C HIS A 89 13.65 -4.31 -10.40
N ALA A 90 12.53 -3.79 -9.89
CA ALA A 90 12.48 -2.99 -8.67
C ALA A 90 11.62 -3.67 -7.60
N LEU A 91 12.12 -3.68 -6.35
CA LEU A 91 11.37 -4.04 -5.16
C LEU A 91 11.24 -2.81 -4.27
N LEU A 92 10.01 -2.43 -3.95
CA LEU A 92 9.70 -1.27 -3.12
C LEU A 92 8.96 -1.73 -1.86
N THR A 93 9.37 -1.21 -0.71
CA THR A 93 8.75 -1.53 0.58
C THR A 93 8.80 -0.34 1.54
N THR A 94 8.12 -0.42 2.67
CA THR A 94 8.16 0.57 3.76
C THR A 94 8.78 -0.06 5.01
N PRO A 95 9.41 0.75 5.89
CA PRO A 95 10.06 0.21 7.09
C PRO A 95 9.07 -0.21 8.18
N GLY A 96 7.80 0.17 8.07
CA GLY A 96 6.81 -0.09 9.08
C GLY A 96 5.43 0.35 8.63
N ALA A 97 4.47 0.17 9.52
CA ALA A 97 3.07 0.45 9.24
C ALA A 97 2.82 1.92 8.86
N GLY A 98 2.09 2.14 7.78
CA GLY A 98 1.45 3.41 7.50
C GLY A 98 0.36 3.67 8.55
N LYS A 99 0.06 4.94 8.83
CA LYS A 99 -1.00 5.31 9.77
C LYS A 99 -1.94 6.29 9.09
N TRP A 100 -3.23 6.07 9.23
CA TRP A 100 -4.25 7.05 8.91
C TRP A 100 -4.75 7.63 10.23
N TYR A 101 -4.39 8.87 10.52
CA TYR A 101 -4.75 9.52 11.77
C TYR A 101 -6.21 9.98 11.76
N ARG A 102 -6.74 10.20 12.95
CA ARG A 102 -8.05 10.82 13.13
C ARG A 102 -8.13 12.14 12.36
N SER A 103 -9.21 12.32 11.61
CA SER A 103 -9.51 13.58 10.94
C SER A 103 -10.47 14.44 11.76
N ALA A 104 -10.29 15.76 11.69
CA ALA A 104 -11.22 16.76 12.21
C ALA A 104 -12.25 17.24 11.15
N GLY A 105 -12.40 16.50 10.05
CA GLY A 105 -13.32 16.80 8.94
C GLY A 105 -12.70 16.55 7.56
N PRO A 106 -11.57 17.21 7.21
CA PRO A 106 -10.95 17.06 5.89
C PRO A 106 -10.46 15.63 5.62
N ARG A 107 -10.53 15.18 4.35
CA ARG A 107 -10.04 13.85 3.96
C ARG A 107 -8.53 13.89 3.71
N GLY A 108 -7.81 12.92 4.26
CA GLY A 108 -6.44 12.64 3.82
C GLY A 108 -6.45 11.75 2.57
N SER A 109 -5.41 11.80 1.74
CA SER A 109 -5.33 10.94 0.55
C SER A 109 -3.93 10.40 0.30
N LEU A 110 -3.85 9.16 -0.16
CA LEU A 110 -2.66 8.52 -0.71
C LEU A 110 -2.99 7.97 -2.10
N SER A 111 -2.31 8.49 -3.12
CA SER A 111 -2.40 8.01 -4.48
C SER A 111 -1.10 7.37 -4.94
N GLN A 112 -1.18 6.14 -5.43
CA GLN A 112 -0.07 5.33 -5.88
C GLN A 112 -0.29 4.98 -7.34
N ARG A 113 0.65 5.35 -8.21
CA ARG A 113 0.64 5.05 -9.64
C ARG A 113 1.91 4.30 -10.00
N ILE A 114 1.76 3.12 -10.59
CA ILE A 114 2.87 2.23 -10.92
C ILE A 114 2.77 1.85 -12.39
N GLU A 115 3.77 2.22 -13.18
CA GLU A 115 3.87 1.92 -14.61
C GLU A 115 5.01 0.94 -14.85
N ILE A 116 4.72 -0.19 -15.51
CA ILE A 116 5.65 -1.30 -15.67
C ILE A 116 5.75 -1.64 -17.16
N ALA A 117 6.91 -1.36 -17.75
CA ALA A 117 7.19 -1.63 -19.15
C ALA A 117 7.38 -3.13 -19.43
N ALA A 118 7.35 -3.52 -20.71
CA ALA A 118 7.57 -4.90 -21.13
C ALA A 118 8.90 -5.46 -20.59
N GLY A 119 8.88 -6.74 -20.18
CA GLY A 119 10.00 -7.45 -19.55
C GLY A 119 10.38 -6.95 -18.16
N ALA A 120 9.70 -5.93 -17.62
CA ALA A 120 10.02 -5.36 -16.31
C ALA A 120 9.22 -6.03 -15.17
N VAL A 121 9.77 -5.93 -13.96
CA VAL A 121 9.18 -6.49 -12.74
C VAL A 121 9.10 -5.41 -11.66
N CYS A 122 7.91 -5.21 -11.10
CA CYS A 122 7.72 -4.40 -9.89
C CYS A 122 7.16 -5.26 -8.75
N GLU A 123 7.91 -5.34 -7.66
CA GLU A 123 7.47 -5.91 -6.39
C GLU A 123 7.12 -4.77 -5.43
N TRP A 124 5.84 -4.45 -5.27
CA TRP A 124 5.31 -3.39 -4.40
C TRP A 124 4.79 -3.99 -3.09
N LEU A 125 5.66 -4.04 -2.08
CA LEU A 125 5.42 -4.78 -0.84
C LEU A 125 5.52 -3.85 0.38
N PRO A 126 4.67 -2.81 0.51
CA PRO A 126 4.62 -2.01 1.72
C PRO A 126 4.11 -2.86 2.91
N GLN A 127 4.46 -2.43 4.11
CA GLN A 127 3.83 -2.92 5.34
C GLN A 127 2.34 -2.49 5.39
N GLU A 128 1.62 -2.95 6.41
CA GLU A 128 0.21 -2.61 6.63
C GLU A 128 -0.05 -1.11 6.79
N SER A 129 -1.29 -0.71 6.60
CA SER A 129 -1.81 0.59 7.00
C SER A 129 -2.78 0.44 8.16
N ILE A 130 -2.49 1.11 9.28
CA ILE A 130 -3.35 1.15 10.47
C ILE A 130 -4.27 2.36 10.38
N VAL A 131 -5.58 2.11 10.36
CA VAL A 131 -6.63 3.12 10.23
C VAL A 131 -7.16 3.46 11.62
N TYR A 132 -6.83 4.63 12.13
CA TYR A 132 -7.19 5.01 13.50
C TYR A 132 -8.68 5.33 13.60
N ASP A 133 -9.23 5.21 14.82
CA ASP A 133 -10.62 5.62 15.06
C ASP A 133 -10.85 7.11 14.72
N GLY A 134 -11.80 7.35 13.81
CA GLY A 134 -12.13 8.67 13.28
C GLY A 134 -11.27 9.11 12.10
N ALA A 135 -10.45 8.24 11.51
CA ALA A 135 -9.77 8.52 10.25
C ALA A 135 -10.78 8.72 9.12
N VAL A 136 -10.53 9.69 8.25
CA VAL A 136 -11.31 9.90 7.02
C VAL A 136 -10.34 10.06 5.86
N GLY A 137 -10.39 9.15 4.88
CA GLY A 137 -9.42 9.22 3.79
C GLY A 137 -9.71 8.37 2.56
N ASP A 138 -8.86 8.58 1.56
CA ASP A 138 -8.92 7.96 0.25
C ASP A 138 -7.57 7.31 -0.10
N LEU A 139 -7.57 6.00 -0.27
CA LEU A 139 -6.43 5.21 -0.75
C LEU A 139 -6.69 4.77 -2.19
N SER A 140 -5.77 5.07 -3.10
CA SER A 140 -5.89 4.65 -4.49
C SER A 140 -4.59 4.07 -5.03
N THR A 141 -4.65 2.86 -5.56
CA THR A 141 -3.55 2.19 -6.25
C THR A 141 -3.93 1.93 -7.71
N GLU A 142 -3.15 2.48 -8.63
CA GLU A 142 -3.27 2.24 -10.07
C GLU A 142 -1.98 1.62 -10.61
N VAL A 143 -2.12 0.51 -11.33
CA VAL A 143 -1.00 -0.22 -11.93
C VAL A 143 -1.27 -0.41 -13.42
N GLU A 144 -0.37 0.07 -14.25
CA GLU A 144 -0.38 -0.08 -15.70
C GLU A 144 0.78 -1.01 -16.12
N LEU A 145 0.44 -2.11 -16.77
CA LEU A 145 1.37 -3.13 -17.25
C LEU A 145 1.41 -3.16 -18.77
N GLN A 146 2.59 -3.32 -19.35
CA GLN A 146 2.78 -3.50 -20.79
C GLN A 146 3.24 -4.93 -21.12
N GLY A 147 2.62 -5.56 -22.11
CA GLY A 147 3.06 -6.85 -22.66
C GLY A 147 3.21 -7.93 -21.60
N ASP A 148 4.44 -8.40 -21.37
CA ASP A 148 4.82 -9.46 -20.42
C ASP A 148 5.29 -8.95 -19.05
N ALA A 149 5.10 -7.65 -18.76
CA ALA A 149 5.38 -7.05 -17.46
C ALA A 149 4.78 -7.84 -16.29
N CYS A 150 5.50 -7.86 -15.17
CA CYS A 150 5.09 -8.55 -13.94
C CYS A 150 4.93 -7.58 -12.78
N PHE A 151 3.81 -7.69 -12.07
CA PHE A 151 3.55 -6.98 -10.82
C PHE A 151 3.28 -7.98 -9.70
N ILE A 152 3.93 -7.80 -8.56
CA ILE A 152 3.61 -8.49 -7.30
C ILE A 152 3.35 -7.38 -6.27
N GLY A 153 2.11 -7.25 -5.80
CA GLY A 153 1.72 -6.13 -4.94
C GLY A 153 0.88 -6.56 -3.74
N SER A 154 1.20 -6.05 -2.55
CA SER A 154 0.40 -6.27 -1.34
C SER A 154 -0.22 -4.99 -0.79
N GLU A 155 -1.45 -5.11 -0.28
CA GLU A 155 -2.13 -4.09 0.52
C GLU A 155 -2.74 -4.76 1.74
N MET A 156 -2.43 -4.26 2.94
CA MET A 156 -2.97 -4.79 4.19
C MET A 156 -3.45 -3.65 5.07
N LEU A 157 -4.61 -3.81 5.67
CA LEU A 157 -5.31 -2.78 6.42
C LEU A 157 -5.69 -3.32 7.79
N CYS A 158 -5.43 -2.52 8.83
CA CYS A 158 -5.84 -2.76 10.20
C CYS A 158 -6.80 -1.65 10.64
N PHE A 159 -8.04 -2.00 10.93
CA PHE A 159 -9.08 -1.05 11.34
C PHE A 159 -9.09 -0.89 12.86
N GLY A 160 -8.39 0.15 13.32
CA GLY A 160 -8.16 0.48 14.72
C GLY A 160 -6.76 0.10 15.18
N ARG A 161 -6.27 0.74 16.25
CA ARG A 161 -5.05 0.33 16.95
C ARG A 161 -5.33 -0.87 17.86
N THR A 162 -5.42 -2.05 17.25
CA THR A 162 -5.76 -3.31 17.94
C THR A 162 -4.83 -3.62 19.12
N GLY A 163 -3.54 -3.32 19.00
CA GLY A 163 -2.57 -3.46 20.10
C GLY A 163 -2.85 -2.59 21.33
N SER A 164 -3.71 -1.58 21.21
CA SER A 164 -4.20 -0.74 22.33
C SER A 164 -5.68 -0.96 22.64
N GLY A 165 -6.32 -1.98 22.02
CA GLY A 165 -7.75 -2.24 22.15
C GLY A 165 -8.67 -1.27 21.40
N GLU A 166 -8.13 -0.36 20.57
CA GLU A 166 -8.95 0.55 19.76
C GLU A 166 -9.58 -0.19 18.58
N ARG A 167 -10.89 -0.03 18.40
CA ARG A 167 -11.64 -0.45 17.20
C ARG A 167 -11.97 0.76 16.33
N PHE A 168 -12.17 0.53 15.04
CA PHE A 168 -12.63 1.56 14.11
C PHE A 168 -14.15 1.78 14.21
N THR A 169 -14.57 2.66 15.12
CA THR A 169 -15.99 2.89 15.45
C THR A 169 -16.61 4.09 14.73
N ARG A 170 -15.79 4.96 14.16
CA ARG A 170 -16.22 6.12 13.36
C ARG A 170 -15.16 6.48 12.33
N GLY A 171 -15.55 7.28 11.34
CA GLY A 171 -14.69 7.65 10.22
C GLY A 171 -15.04 6.86 8.96
N GLU A 172 -14.22 7.01 7.92
CA GLU A 172 -14.41 6.32 6.65
C GLU A 172 -13.10 6.20 5.89
N LEU A 173 -12.76 4.99 5.44
CA LEU A 173 -11.72 4.78 4.43
C LEU A 173 -12.37 4.35 3.12
N SER A 174 -12.15 5.13 2.05
CA SER A 174 -12.47 4.72 0.68
C SER A 174 -11.22 4.21 0.00
N MET A 175 -11.34 3.09 -0.70
CA MET A 175 -10.21 2.38 -1.31
C MET A 175 -10.52 2.11 -2.78
N ARG A 176 -9.51 2.20 -3.63
CA ARG A 176 -9.61 1.85 -5.05
C ARG A 176 -8.32 1.18 -5.51
N THR A 177 -8.46 0.02 -6.14
CA THR A 177 -7.34 -0.68 -6.76
C THR A 177 -7.69 -0.98 -8.21
N ARG A 178 -6.82 -0.57 -9.13
CA ARG A 178 -6.99 -0.73 -10.58
C ARG A 178 -5.71 -1.30 -11.18
N LEU A 179 -5.80 -2.48 -11.78
CA LEU A 179 -4.72 -3.08 -12.56
C LEU A 179 -5.18 -3.17 -14.03
N VAL A 180 -4.36 -2.66 -14.93
CA VAL A 180 -4.62 -2.62 -16.38
C VAL A 180 -3.41 -3.17 -17.11
N ARG A 181 -3.62 -4.07 -18.08
CA ARG A 181 -2.58 -4.54 -19.01
C ARG A 181 -2.92 -4.13 -20.42
N ASP A 182 -2.02 -3.43 -21.10
CA ASP A 182 -2.20 -2.97 -22.49
C ASP A 182 -3.55 -2.28 -22.73
N GLY A 183 -3.94 -1.39 -21.79
CA GLY A 183 -5.22 -0.68 -21.82
C GLY A 183 -6.46 -1.51 -21.43
N ARG A 184 -6.31 -2.82 -21.17
CA ARG A 184 -7.41 -3.72 -20.77
C ARG A 184 -7.42 -3.95 -19.25
N PRO A 185 -8.55 -3.75 -18.56
CA PRO A 185 -8.64 -4.02 -17.13
C PRO A 185 -8.40 -5.50 -16.81
N LEU A 186 -7.52 -5.76 -15.83
CA LEU A 186 -7.34 -7.07 -15.19
C LEU A 186 -8.06 -7.14 -13.85
N TRP A 187 -8.05 -6.03 -13.11
CA TRP A 187 -8.65 -5.92 -11.78
C TRP A 187 -9.22 -4.54 -11.55
N LEU A 188 -10.45 -4.48 -11.04
CA LEU A 188 -11.10 -3.25 -10.62
C LEU A 188 -11.78 -3.50 -9.29
N GLU A 189 -11.29 -2.83 -8.26
CA GLU A 189 -11.84 -2.91 -6.92
C GLU A 189 -12.11 -1.53 -6.36
N ARG A 190 -13.25 -1.40 -5.69
CA ARG A 190 -13.62 -0.22 -4.93
C ARG A 190 -14.28 -0.66 -3.63
N GLY A 191 -13.71 -0.20 -2.52
CA GLY A 191 -14.24 -0.43 -1.19
C GLY A 191 -14.55 0.88 -0.48
N ARG A 192 -15.50 0.83 0.44
CA ARG A 192 -15.72 1.90 1.42
C ARG A 192 -16.01 1.24 2.76
N VAL A 193 -15.15 1.51 3.73
CA VAL A 193 -15.28 0.99 5.09
C VAL A 193 -15.61 2.15 6.00
N GLY A 194 -16.85 2.17 6.50
CA GLY A 194 -17.31 3.13 7.50
C GLY A 194 -17.04 2.59 8.90
N GLY A 195 -16.49 3.43 9.78
CA GLY A 195 -16.31 3.07 11.19
C GLY A 195 -17.66 2.82 11.86
N GLY A 196 -17.74 1.76 12.67
CA GLY A 196 -18.99 1.35 13.35
C GLY A 196 -20.09 0.86 12.41
N ALA A 197 -19.81 0.70 11.11
CA ALA A 197 -20.79 0.16 10.17
C ALA A 197 -21.03 -1.34 10.45
N ALA A 198 -22.26 -1.81 10.25
CA ALA A 198 -22.64 -3.21 10.45
C ALA A 198 -21.78 -4.21 9.65
N LEU A 199 -21.21 -3.79 8.53
CA LEU A 199 -20.29 -4.60 7.71
C LEU A 199 -18.99 -4.97 8.44
N LEU A 200 -18.58 -4.24 9.47
CA LEU A 200 -17.39 -4.60 10.25
C LEU A 200 -17.60 -5.89 11.03
N ASP A 201 -18.79 -6.10 11.60
CA ASP A 201 -19.10 -7.28 12.42
C ASP A 201 -19.86 -8.37 11.65
N SER A 202 -20.37 -8.04 10.45
CA SER A 202 -21.15 -8.97 9.63
C SER A 202 -20.29 -10.07 8.98
N PRO A 203 -20.75 -11.33 8.92
CA PRO A 203 -20.07 -12.42 8.22
C PRO A 203 -19.89 -12.21 6.71
N VAL A 204 -20.68 -11.35 6.08
CA VAL A 204 -20.49 -10.99 4.65
C VAL A 204 -19.54 -9.81 4.46
N GLY A 205 -19.07 -9.20 5.56
CA GLY A 205 -18.08 -8.15 5.58
C GLY A 205 -16.79 -8.63 6.24
N LEU A 206 -16.37 -7.99 7.33
CA LEU A 206 -15.13 -8.33 8.03
C LEU A 206 -15.30 -9.36 9.16
N GLN A 207 -16.52 -9.85 9.43
CA GLN A 207 -16.76 -10.89 10.43
C GLN A 207 -16.20 -10.56 11.83
N GLY A 208 -16.14 -9.28 12.18
CA GLY A 208 -15.59 -8.79 13.45
C GLY A 208 -14.06 -8.72 13.50
N GLU A 209 -13.38 -9.18 12.45
CA GLU A 209 -11.92 -9.17 12.33
C GLU A 209 -11.41 -7.78 11.93
N PRO A 210 -10.37 -7.26 12.61
CA PRO A 210 -9.87 -5.91 12.35
C PRO A 210 -8.93 -5.83 11.14
N VAL A 211 -8.39 -6.95 10.66
CA VAL A 211 -7.37 -6.95 9.60
C VAL A 211 -7.88 -7.64 8.36
N CYS A 212 -7.72 -6.97 7.22
CA CYS A 212 -7.89 -7.58 5.90
C CYS A 212 -6.72 -7.21 5.00
N GLY A 213 -6.48 -8.00 3.96
CA GLY A 213 -5.43 -7.69 3.00
C GLY A 213 -5.58 -8.44 1.69
N SER A 214 -4.84 -7.98 0.69
CA SER A 214 -4.75 -8.60 -0.63
C SER A 214 -3.30 -8.70 -1.10
N LEU A 215 -2.96 -9.83 -1.74
CA LEU A 215 -1.74 -10.00 -2.52
C LEU A 215 -2.15 -10.26 -3.97
N LEU A 216 -1.66 -9.43 -4.89
CA LEU A 216 -1.97 -9.46 -6.31
C LEU A 216 -0.71 -9.79 -7.12
N VAL A 217 -0.78 -10.81 -7.97
CA VAL A 217 0.30 -11.18 -8.88
C VAL A 217 -0.22 -11.12 -10.31
N ALA A 218 0.14 -10.07 -11.05
CA ALA A 218 -0.29 -9.86 -12.43
C ALA A 218 0.84 -10.18 -13.40
N SER A 219 0.69 -11.25 -14.17
CA SER A 219 1.67 -11.72 -15.15
C SER A 219 1.00 -12.70 -16.11
N PRO A 220 1.38 -12.75 -17.41
CA PRO A 220 0.92 -13.83 -18.30
C PRO A 220 1.39 -15.23 -17.87
N LYS A 221 2.38 -15.30 -16.95
CA LYS A 221 2.94 -16.56 -16.44
C LYS A 221 2.14 -17.18 -15.29
N VAL A 222 1.10 -16.50 -14.77
CA VAL A 222 0.27 -17.10 -13.72
C VAL A 222 -0.62 -18.19 -14.31
N ASP A 223 -0.64 -19.34 -13.66
CA ASP A 223 -1.34 -20.52 -14.15
C ASP A 223 -2.01 -21.32 -13.02
N VAL A 224 -2.66 -22.42 -13.39
CA VAL A 224 -3.36 -23.30 -12.46
C VAL A 224 -2.39 -24.00 -11.51
N ALA A 225 -1.18 -24.33 -11.94
CA ALA A 225 -0.19 -24.99 -11.09
C ALA A 225 0.21 -24.06 -9.92
N LEU A 226 0.40 -22.76 -10.19
CA LEU A 226 0.65 -21.76 -9.17
C LEU A 226 -0.54 -21.57 -8.22
N LEU A 227 -1.77 -21.63 -8.74
CA LEU A 227 -2.97 -21.61 -7.90
C LEU A 227 -3.02 -22.79 -6.94
N GLU A 228 -2.80 -24.02 -7.43
CA GLU A 228 -2.80 -25.21 -6.57
C GLU A 228 -1.66 -25.14 -5.53
N ALA A 229 -0.47 -24.68 -5.91
CA ALA A 229 0.61 -24.44 -4.96
C ALA A 229 0.22 -23.41 -3.87
N TRP A 230 -0.52 -22.36 -4.22
CA TRP A 230 -1.04 -21.38 -3.27
C TRP A 230 -2.12 -21.96 -2.35
N ARG A 231 -2.94 -22.92 -2.81
CA ARG A 231 -3.98 -23.56 -1.99
C ARG A 231 -3.42 -24.41 -0.85
N GLU A 232 -2.26 -25.02 -1.07
CA GLU A 232 -1.55 -25.79 -0.04
C GLU A 232 -0.97 -24.89 1.07
N ILE A 233 -0.85 -23.58 0.81
CA ILE A 233 -0.29 -22.60 1.75
C ILE A 233 -1.46 -21.93 2.47
N VAL A 234 -1.85 -22.47 3.63
CA VAL A 234 -2.94 -21.92 4.46
C VAL A 234 -2.43 -20.96 5.55
N PRO A 235 -3.14 -19.86 5.88
CA PRO A 235 -2.75 -19.02 7.00
C PRO A 235 -2.84 -19.80 8.32
N GLU A 236 -1.89 -19.57 9.23
CA GLU A 236 -1.90 -20.20 10.57
C GLU A 236 -3.00 -19.60 11.46
N VAL A 237 -3.27 -18.31 11.31
CA VAL A 237 -4.28 -17.56 12.06
C VAL A 237 -5.08 -16.68 11.11
N GLY A 238 -6.41 -16.72 11.24
CA GLY A 238 -7.36 -16.05 10.35
C GLY A 238 -7.79 -16.94 9.19
N SER A 239 -8.39 -16.33 8.19
CA SER A 239 -8.90 -16.98 6.98
C SER A 239 -8.22 -16.43 5.74
N GLY A 240 -7.95 -17.32 4.78
CA GLY A 240 -7.28 -17.00 3.53
C GLY A 240 -8.03 -17.61 2.36
N GLY A 241 -8.17 -16.84 1.28
CA GLY A 241 -8.71 -17.33 0.01
C GLY A 241 -7.77 -17.00 -1.14
N VAL A 242 -7.63 -17.92 -2.10
CA VAL A 242 -6.81 -17.72 -3.30
C VAL A 242 -7.62 -17.96 -4.56
N THR A 243 -7.40 -17.17 -5.60
CA THR A 243 -8.18 -17.21 -6.84
C THR A 243 -7.30 -16.89 -8.03
N LEU A 244 -7.47 -17.65 -9.11
CA LEU A 244 -6.86 -17.37 -10.41
C LEU A 244 -7.90 -16.76 -11.36
N LEU A 245 -7.54 -15.63 -11.93
CA LEU A 245 -8.22 -14.96 -13.03
C LEU A 245 -7.28 -14.94 -14.24
N PRO A 246 -7.78 -14.65 -15.46
CA PRO A 246 -6.91 -14.51 -16.63
C PRO A 246 -5.79 -13.48 -16.41
N GLY A 247 -4.54 -13.95 -16.32
CA GLY A 247 -3.35 -13.11 -16.11
C GLY A 247 -3.20 -12.48 -14.72
N LEU A 248 -3.98 -12.94 -13.72
CA LEU A 248 -3.94 -12.43 -12.35
C LEU A 248 -4.19 -13.53 -11.32
N LEU A 249 -3.26 -13.70 -10.38
CA LEU A 249 -3.43 -14.54 -9.19
C LEU A 249 -3.65 -13.65 -7.97
N VAL A 250 -4.68 -13.94 -7.18
CA VAL A 250 -5.15 -13.11 -6.06
C VAL A 250 -5.20 -13.93 -4.79
N ALA A 251 -4.68 -13.38 -3.69
CA ALA A 251 -4.91 -13.89 -2.35
C ALA A 251 -5.60 -12.82 -1.50
N ARG A 252 -6.52 -13.24 -0.63
CA ARG A 252 -7.25 -12.38 0.32
C ARG A 252 -7.10 -12.93 1.72
N TYR A 253 -6.76 -12.05 2.66
CA TYR A 253 -6.63 -12.35 4.08
C TYR A 253 -7.73 -11.64 4.88
N LEU A 254 -8.27 -12.32 5.88
CA LEU A 254 -9.12 -11.74 6.93
C LEU A 254 -8.70 -12.36 8.27
N GLY A 255 -8.45 -11.55 9.30
CA GLY A 255 -8.08 -12.12 10.59
C GLY A 255 -7.73 -11.11 11.68
N PRO A 256 -7.25 -11.63 12.83
CA PRO A 256 -7.14 -10.84 14.06
C PRO A 256 -5.92 -9.92 14.10
N GLY A 257 -4.93 -10.12 13.20
CA GLY A 257 -3.66 -9.41 13.25
C GLY A 257 -2.97 -9.31 11.90
N CYS A 258 -2.13 -8.27 11.76
CA CYS A 258 -1.34 -8.06 10.55
C CYS A 258 -0.19 -9.07 10.44
N GLU A 259 0.41 -9.45 11.57
CA GLU A 259 1.58 -10.33 11.57
C GLU A 259 1.29 -11.72 10.98
N PRO A 260 0.21 -12.43 11.34
CA PRO A 260 -0.14 -13.69 10.68
C PRO A 260 -0.47 -13.51 9.20
N GLY A 261 -1.16 -12.42 8.83
CA GLY A 261 -1.45 -12.09 7.44
C GLY A 261 -0.17 -11.84 6.62
N ARG A 262 0.80 -11.10 7.17
CA ARG A 262 2.09 -10.83 6.52
C ARG A 262 2.92 -12.10 6.38
N ALA A 263 2.93 -12.95 7.42
CA ALA A 263 3.61 -14.24 7.37
C ALA A 263 3.02 -15.11 6.25
N TRP A 264 1.69 -15.16 6.14
CA TRP A 264 1.02 -15.88 5.05
C TRP A 264 1.36 -15.31 3.67
N PHE A 265 1.26 -13.98 3.48
CA PHE A 265 1.64 -13.32 2.22
C PHE A 265 3.11 -13.53 1.86
N ALA A 266 4.02 -13.54 2.82
CA ALA A 266 5.43 -13.82 2.57
C ALA A 266 5.63 -15.25 2.04
N ARG A 267 4.91 -16.25 2.57
CA ARG A 267 5.00 -17.63 2.04
C ARG A 267 4.40 -17.76 0.65
N LEU A 268 3.27 -17.09 0.37
CA LEU A 268 2.69 -17.06 -0.97
C LEU A 268 3.60 -16.36 -1.99
N TRP A 269 4.21 -15.25 -1.58
CA TRP A 269 5.21 -14.55 -2.36
C TRP A 269 6.42 -15.45 -2.64
N ALA A 270 6.95 -16.15 -1.61
CA ALA A 270 8.05 -17.10 -1.78
C ALA A 270 7.73 -18.19 -2.82
N ALA A 271 6.50 -18.72 -2.80
CA ALA A 271 6.08 -19.77 -3.73
C ALA A 271 5.95 -19.28 -5.19
N VAL A 272 5.51 -18.04 -5.41
CA VAL A 272 5.25 -17.52 -6.77
C VAL A 272 6.48 -16.86 -7.40
N ARG A 273 7.38 -16.31 -6.57
CA ARG A 273 8.47 -15.44 -7.03
C ARG A 273 9.45 -16.13 -8.00
N PRO A 274 9.86 -17.41 -7.82
CA PRO A 274 10.73 -18.08 -8.77
C PRO A 274 10.12 -18.18 -10.17
N ALA A 275 8.84 -18.51 -10.28
CA ALA A 275 8.13 -18.59 -11.56
C ALA A 275 7.97 -17.21 -12.23
N MET A 276 7.77 -16.16 -11.45
CA MET A 276 7.58 -14.81 -11.97
C MET A 276 8.90 -14.15 -12.41
N THR A 277 9.93 -14.28 -11.59
CA THR A 277 11.15 -13.45 -11.65
C THR A 277 12.43 -14.25 -11.92
N GLY A 278 12.38 -15.58 -11.86
CA GLY A 278 13.55 -16.44 -11.92
C GLY A 278 14.44 -16.38 -10.68
N ARG A 279 13.91 -15.87 -9.55
CA ARG A 279 14.66 -15.64 -8.30
C ARG A 279 13.92 -16.19 -7.09
N GLU A 280 14.68 -16.79 -6.19
CA GLU A 280 14.23 -17.17 -4.84
C GLU A 280 13.92 -15.93 -4.01
N MET A 281 12.97 -16.02 -3.07
CA MET A 281 12.63 -14.89 -2.20
C MET A 281 13.77 -14.54 -1.24
N GLN A 282 14.07 -13.25 -1.13
CA GLN A 282 14.81 -12.70 0.00
C GLN A 282 13.93 -11.73 0.80
N ILE A 283 13.77 -12.01 2.09
CA ILE A 283 13.03 -11.13 3.00
C ILE A 283 13.75 -9.78 3.06
N PRO A 284 13.07 -8.65 2.78
CA PRO A 284 13.65 -7.33 2.98
C PRO A 284 14.12 -7.17 4.43
N ARG A 285 15.42 -6.90 4.64
CA ARG A 285 16.01 -6.79 5.98
C ARG A 285 15.26 -5.82 6.90
N ILE A 286 14.69 -4.76 6.33
CA ILE A 286 13.93 -3.73 7.04
C ILE A 286 12.65 -4.27 7.69
N TRP A 287 12.18 -5.46 7.34
CA TRP A 287 11.02 -6.09 7.99
C TRP A 287 11.36 -6.73 9.33
N ASN A 288 12.66 -6.91 9.62
CA ASN A 288 13.17 -7.53 10.84
C ASN A 288 13.93 -6.55 11.74
N THR A 289 13.75 -5.24 11.51
CA THR A 289 14.35 -4.16 12.31
C THR A 289 13.30 -3.48 13.14
#